data_AF-A0A3N4MTB0-F1
#
_entry.id   AF-A0A3N4MTB0-F1
#
_cell.length_a   1.000
_cell.length_b   1.000
_cell.length_c   1.000
_cell.angle_alpha   90.00
_cell.angle_beta   90.00
_cell.angle_gamma   90.00
#
_symmetry.space_group_name_H-M   'P 1'
#
loop_
_entity.id
_entity.type
_entity.pdbx_description
1 polymer ?
#
loop_
_entity_poly.entity_id
_entity_poly.type
_entity_poly.pdbx_seq_one_letter_code
_entity_poly.pdbx_strand_id
1 'polypeptide(L)'
;MIAYNPTGLDNAVINDQAQSEYKKGNITAVEMAGIKTAFPEILYTPNFFIRIGLFLLTAVIVICALGLIMLVMMAGLNNENFIGGLILFWGGCCYAMLELWWVQDKKHYRSGIDDALTWASSGALLTAMIVFTDFDLEGSFLCGVICAIATWMTLRFADMLMALTAFGSAIGFIFFAGFEVSPIAADLMPFIIMLVSLGAYVLFSRLSGKEQFRHYEACLDVLTTAALITLYMAGNYFVVREVGAEMLGKTGPVPIGWLFWIFTFVIPPVYIYFGIRRKDRIRLRTGLILLGMIVFTVRYYHSLMPIETAMVLGGAVLIVAAWAVIRYLKQPRYGFTYEADESGEEMTGLKAAEAIIIAQTFHKTPQPDDSFKFGGGTGGGGGATGDY
;
A
#
# COMPACT_ATOMS: atom_id res chain seq x y z
N MET A 1 -6.16 -18.09 13.49
CA MET A 1 -7.11 -19.02 12.83
C MET A 1 -7.54 -18.36 11.52
N ILE A 2 -6.86 -18.71 10.45
CA ILE A 2 -7.16 -18.21 9.10
C ILE A 2 -8.55 -18.71 8.68
N ALA A 3 -9.34 -17.86 8.02
CA ALA A 3 -10.69 -18.21 7.54
C ALA A 3 -10.66 -19.17 6.34
N TYR A 4 -9.58 -19.15 5.56
CA TYR A 4 -9.35 -20.00 4.40
C TYR A 4 -8.84 -21.40 4.77
N ASN A 5 -9.10 -22.36 3.88
CA ASN A 5 -8.57 -23.72 3.99
C ASN A 5 -7.05 -23.73 3.76
N PRO A 6 -6.22 -24.17 4.75
CA PRO A 6 -4.76 -24.18 4.61
C PRO A 6 -4.24 -24.99 3.42
N THR A 7 -4.85 -26.14 3.11
CA THR A 7 -4.47 -26.96 1.95
C THR A 7 -4.79 -26.23 0.64
N GLY A 8 -5.88 -25.46 0.60
CA GLY A 8 -6.23 -24.64 -0.56
C GLY A 8 -5.22 -23.51 -0.80
N LEU A 9 -4.72 -22.89 0.27
CA LEU A 9 -3.67 -21.87 0.19
C LEU A 9 -2.33 -22.46 -0.28
N ASP A 10 -1.95 -23.63 0.22
CA ASP A 10 -0.73 -24.32 -0.22
C ASP A 10 -0.80 -24.70 -1.70
N ASN A 11 -1.93 -25.26 -2.13
CA ASN A 11 -2.14 -25.62 -3.53
C ASN A 11 -2.07 -24.39 -4.44
N ALA A 12 -2.62 -23.24 -4.03
CA ALA A 12 -2.54 -22.00 -4.79
C ALA A 12 -1.07 -21.56 -4.98
N VAL A 13 -0.27 -21.55 -3.92
CA VAL A 13 1.16 -21.21 -3.99
C VAL A 13 1.94 -22.17 -4.90
N ILE A 14 1.66 -23.48 -4.81
CA ILE A 14 2.31 -24.48 -5.67
C ILE A 14 1.96 -24.25 -7.14
N ASN A 15 0.70 -23.95 -7.45
CA ASN A 15 0.29 -23.70 -8.84
C ASN A 15 0.87 -22.39 -9.38
N ASP A 16 0.94 -21.32 -8.58
CA ASP A 16 1.57 -20.06 -8.96
C ASP A 16 3.07 -20.26 -9.26
N GLN A 17 3.77 -21.02 -8.41
CA GLN A 17 5.17 -21.39 -8.63
C GLN A 17 5.33 -22.23 -9.91
N ALA A 18 4.50 -23.27 -10.09
CA ALA A 18 4.52 -24.10 -11.29
C ALA A 18 4.26 -23.28 -12.56
N GLN A 19 3.32 -22.34 -12.52
CA GLN A 19 3.07 -21.44 -13.64
C GLN A 19 4.27 -20.52 -13.93
N SER A 20 4.95 -20.04 -12.89
CA SER A 20 6.19 -19.26 -13.03
C SER A 20 7.29 -20.07 -13.71
N GLU A 21 7.50 -21.32 -13.28
CA GLU A 21 8.50 -22.23 -13.84
C GLU A 21 8.16 -22.71 -15.26
N TYR A 22 6.87 -22.85 -15.57
CA TYR A 22 6.40 -23.14 -16.93
C TYR A 22 6.74 -21.99 -17.89
N LYS A 23 6.53 -20.73 -17.46
CA LYS A 23 6.90 -19.55 -18.26
C LYS A 23 8.41 -19.46 -18.49
N LYS A 24 9.24 -19.95 -17.55
CA LYS A 24 10.70 -20.05 -17.72
C LYS A 24 11.14 -21.18 -18.65
N GLY A 25 10.22 -22.06 -19.05
CA GLY A 25 10.54 -23.26 -19.82
C GLY A 25 11.23 -24.37 -19.02
N ASN A 26 11.21 -24.28 -17.68
CA ASN A 26 11.82 -25.28 -16.80
C ASN A 26 10.96 -26.54 -16.65
N ILE A 27 9.65 -26.44 -16.89
CA ILE A 27 8.72 -27.56 -16.87
C ILE A 27 7.91 -27.62 -18.17
N THR A 28 7.52 -28.83 -18.56
CA THR A 28 6.70 -29.10 -19.73
C THR A 28 5.21 -28.86 -19.46
N ALA A 29 4.41 -28.68 -20.52
CA ALA A 29 2.96 -28.55 -20.40
C ALA A 29 2.29 -29.78 -19.77
N VAL A 30 2.88 -30.98 -19.95
CA VAL A 30 2.40 -32.24 -19.36
C VAL A 30 2.64 -32.25 -17.85
N GLU A 31 3.82 -31.82 -17.40
CA GLU A 31 4.14 -31.71 -15.97
C GLU A 31 3.27 -30.64 -15.29
N MET A 32 3.03 -29.50 -15.94
CA MET A 32 2.12 -28.47 -15.44
C MET A 32 0.69 -29.00 -15.28
N ALA A 33 0.19 -29.76 -16.27
CA ALA A 33 -1.13 -30.39 -16.18
C ALA A 33 -1.19 -31.46 -15.07
N GLY A 34 -0.10 -32.22 -14.88
CA GLY A 34 0.05 -33.18 -13.79
C GLY A 34 0.02 -32.50 -12.42
N ILE A 35 0.74 -31.38 -12.25
CA ILE A 35 0.75 -30.59 -11.02
C ILE A 35 -0.65 -30.03 -10.70
N LYS A 36 -1.36 -29.47 -11.69
CA LYS A 36 -2.74 -28.98 -11.51
C LYS A 36 -3.71 -30.09 -11.11
N THR A 37 -3.47 -31.32 -11.58
CA THR A 37 -4.30 -32.48 -11.24
C THR A 37 -3.99 -32.98 -9.82
N ALA A 38 -2.72 -32.97 -9.41
CA ALA A 38 -2.29 -33.38 -8.07
C ALA A 38 -2.66 -32.35 -6.99
N PHE A 39 -2.62 -31.06 -7.31
CA PHE A 39 -2.90 -29.95 -6.42
C PHE A 39 -4.02 -29.07 -6.98
N PRO A 40 -5.30 -29.47 -6.86
CA PRO A 40 -6.40 -28.71 -7.44
C PRO A 40 -6.53 -27.33 -6.78
N GLU A 41 -6.70 -26.30 -7.59
CA GLU A 41 -7.05 -24.95 -7.15
C GLU A 41 -8.50 -24.93 -6.68
N ILE A 42 -8.68 -24.85 -5.37
CA ILE A 42 -9.99 -24.80 -4.73
C ILE A 42 -10.48 -23.35 -4.57
N LEU A 43 -9.56 -22.39 -4.61
CA LEU A 43 -9.80 -20.97 -4.35
C LEU A 43 -9.92 -20.21 -5.68
N TYR A 44 -10.83 -19.23 -5.73
CA TYR A 44 -10.96 -18.32 -6.86
C TYR A 44 -10.07 -17.08 -6.67
N THR A 45 -9.02 -16.99 -7.49
CA THR A 45 -8.02 -15.90 -7.53
C THR A 45 -7.99 -15.27 -8.93
N PRO A 46 -8.74 -14.17 -9.16
CA PRO A 46 -8.73 -13.49 -10.45
C PRO A 46 -7.43 -12.70 -10.68
N ASN A 47 -7.13 -12.42 -11.95
CA ASN A 47 -6.00 -11.56 -12.32
C ASN A 47 -6.14 -10.13 -11.75
N PHE A 48 -5.01 -9.44 -11.58
CA PHE A 48 -4.92 -8.10 -10.97
C PHE A 48 -5.97 -7.08 -11.45
N PHE A 49 -6.21 -6.97 -12.77
CA PHE A 49 -7.20 -6.02 -13.31
C PHE A 49 -8.63 -6.37 -12.91
N ILE A 50 -8.98 -7.65 -12.93
CA ILE A 50 -10.31 -8.13 -12.51
C ILE A 50 -10.47 -7.90 -11.01
N ARG A 51 -9.40 -8.13 -10.22
CA ARG A 51 -9.40 -7.82 -8.78
C ARG A 51 -9.75 -6.37 -8.49
N ILE A 52 -9.12 -5.41 -9.19
CA ILE A 52 -9.46 -3.98 -9.04
C ILE A 52 -10.90 -3.71 -9.43
N GLY A 53 -11.36 -4.25 -10.57
CA GLY A 53 -12.73 -4.07 -11.03
C GLY A 53 -13.76 -4.59 -10.03
N LEU A 54 -13.55 -5.80 -9.50
CA LEU A 54 -14.42 -6.42 -8.49
C LEU A 54 -14.40 -5.66 -7.17
N PHE A 55 -13.25 -5.15 -6.74
CA PHE A 55 -13.14 -4.31 -5.56
C PHE A 55 -13.98 -3.04 -5.69
N LEU A 56 -13.78 -2.28 -6.77
CA LEU A 56 -14.50 -1.03 -7.01
C LEU A 56 -16.00 -1.25 -7.12
N LEU A 57 -16.42 -2.28 -7.87
CA LEU A 57 -17.83 -2.60 -8.03
C LEU A 57 -18.47 -2.96 -6.68
N THR A 58 -17.79 -3.79 -5.89
CA THR A 58 -18.28 -4.21 -4.56
C THR A 58 -18.36 -3.02 -3.61
N ALA A 59 -17.36 -2.14 -3.59
CA ALA A 59 -17.37 -0.93 -2.79
C ALA A 59 -18.57 -0.02 -3.14
N VAL A 60 -18.82 0.19 -4.43
CA VAL A 60 -19.98 0.98 -4.90
C VAL A 60 -21.29 0.33 -4.45
N ILE A 61 -21.45 -0.98 -4.65
CA ILE A 61 -22.67 -1.70 -4.24
C ILE A 61 -22.91 -1.55 -2.73
N VAL A 62 -21.88 -1.74 -1.91
CA VAL A 62 -21.99 -1.67 -0.45
C VAL A 62 -22.36 -0.25 0.01
N ILE A 63 -21.73 0.78 -0.56
CA ILE A 63 -22.03 2.18 -0.22
C ILE A 63 -23.43 2.55 -0.69
N CYS A 64 -23.82 2.21 -1.92
CA CYS A 64 -25.15 2.48 -2.45
C CYS A 64 -26.24 1.75 -1.66
N ALA A 65 -26.01 0.50 -1.25
CA ALA A 65 -26.95 -0.26 -0.44
C ALA A 65 -27.13 0.37 0.95
N LEU A 66 -26.04 0.77 1.62
CA LEU A 66 -26.13 1.51 2.88
C LEU A 66 -26.87 2.83 2.70
N GLY A 67 -26.55 3.60 1.65
CA GLY A 67 -27.22 4.86 1.33
C GLY A 67 -28.71 4.69 1.07
N LEU A 68 -29.12 3.64 0.35
CA LEU A 68 -30.52 3.30 0.13
C LEU A 68 -31.23 2.98 1.45
N ILE A 69 -30.60 2.17 2.32
CA ILE A 69 -31.17 1.83 3.63
C ILE A 69 -31.34 3.10 4.48
N MET A 70 -30.34 3.98 4.52
CA MET A 70 -30.45 5.26 5.23
C MET A 70 -31.59 6.13 4.66
N LEU A 71 -31.75 6.18 3.34
CA LEU A 71 -32.82 6.95 2.70
C LEU A 71 -34.21 6.39 3.03
N VAL A 72 -34.36 5.06 3.06
CA VAL A 72 -35.62 4.41 3.48
C VAL A 72 -35.90 4.67 4.97
N MET A 73 -34.86 4.68 5.79
CA MET A 73 -34.95 4.90 7.24
C MET A 73 -34.78 6.39 7.64
N MET A 74 -35.03 7.31 6.71
CA MET A 74 -34.75 8.75 6.89
C MET A 74 -35.40 9.34 8.15
N ALA A 75 -36.60 8.87 8.50
CA ALA A 75 -37.31 9.32 9.70
C ALA A 75 -36.55 9.02 11.02
N GLY A 76 -35.70 7.97 11.04
CA GLY A 76 -34.89 7.60 12.19
C GLY A 76 -33.53 8.31 12.26
N LEU A 77 -33.10 9.00 11.18
CA LEU A 77 -31.78 9.64 11.09
C LEU A 77 -31.63 10.87 12.00
N ASN A 78 -32.71 11.36 12.63
CA ASN A 78 -32.61 12.44 13.61
C ASN A 78 -32.01 11.99 14.95
N ASN A 79 -31.81 10.68 15.14
CA ASN A 79 -31.24 10.11 16.36
C ASN A 79 -29.87 9.47 16.05
N GLU A 80 -28.80 10.03 16.60
CA GLU A 80 -27.43 9.57 16.39
C GLU A 80 -27.23 8.12 16.85
N ASN A 81 -27.89 7.70 17.93
CA ASN A 81 -27.85 6.31 18.39
C ASN A 81 -28.49 5.34 17.39
N PHE A 82 -29.53 5.78 16.67
CA PHE A 82 -30.14 4.98 15.62
C PHE A 82 -29.19 4.85 14.42
N ILE A 83 -28.52 5.94 14.03
CA ILE A 83 -27.50 5.94 12.97
C ILE A 83 -26.35 5.00 13.35
N GLY A 84 -25.80 5.14 14.56
CA GLY A 84 -24.72 4.29 15.07
C GLY A 84 -25.12 2.81 15.08
N GLY A 85 -26.33 2.50 15.53
CA GLY A 85 -26.88 1.15 15.53
C GLY A 85 -27.04 0.56 14.12
N LEU A 86 -27.52 1.36 13.17
CA LEU A 86 -27.69 0.95 11.78
C LEU A 86 -26.34 0.66 11.11
N ILE A 87 -25.35 1.55 11.31
CA ILE A 87 -23.99 1.39 10.76
C ILE A 87 -23.30 0.18 11.40
N LEU A 88 -23.47 -0.04 12.70
CA LEU A 88 -22.93 -1.21 13.40
C LEU A 88 -23.50 -2.51 12.81
N PHE A 89 -24.83 -2.56 12.65
CA PHE A 89 -25.52 -3.69 12.04
C PHE A 89 -25.01 -3.94 10.61
N TRP A 90 -24.87 -2.88 9.81
CA TRP A 90 -24.35 -2.97 8.45
C TRP A 90 -22.91 -3.52 8.40
N GLY A 91 -22.04 -3.07 9.30
CA GLY A 91 -20.69 -3.59 9.43
C GLY A 91 -20.67 -5.09 9.77
N GLY A 92 -21.55 -5.51 10.69
CA GLY A 92 -21.77 -6.91 11.02
C GLY A 92 -22.26 -7.74 9.83
N CYS A 93 -23.22 -7.22 9.05
CA CYS A 93 -23.68 -7.87 7.83
C CYS A 93 -22.56 -8.02 6.79
N CYS A 94 -21.77 -6.97 6.56
CA CYS A 94 -20.62 -7.03 5.63
C CYS A 94 -19.60 -8.08 6.07
N TYR A 95 -19.30 -8.16 7.37
CA TYR A 95 -18.40 -9.17 7.92
C TYR A 95 -18.96 -10.59 7.76
N ALA A 96 -20.26 -10.79 8.07
CA ALA A 96 -20.91 -12.08 7.93
C ALA A 96 -20.96 -12.53 6.46
N MET A 97 -21.24 -11.62 5.53
CA MET A 97 -21.20 -11.89 4.09
C MET A 97 -19.79 -12.27 3.63
N LEU A 98 -18.77 -11.56 4.09
CA LEU A 98 -17.37 -11.87 3.80
C LEU A 98 -17.03 -13.30 4.24
N GLU A 99 -17.25 -13.62 5.52
CA GLU A 99 -16.78 -14.87 6.10
C GLU A 99 -17.62 -16.08 5.64
N LEU A 100 -18.95 -16.00 5.72
CA LEU A 100 -19.83 -17.15 5.48
C LEU A 100 -20.09 -17.40 4.00
N TRP A 101 -20.25 -16.34 3.20
CA TRP A 101 -20.66 -16.49 1.81
C TRP A 101 -19.47 -16.45 0.86
N TRP A 102 -18.65 -15.40 0.93
CA TRP A 102 -17.58 -15.24 -0.06
C TRP A 102 -16.38 -16.14 0.22
N VAL A 103 -15.96 -16.24 1.48
CA VAL A 103 -14.81 -17.06 1.87
C VAL A 103 -15.17 -18.54 2.00
N GLN A 104 -16.20 -18.89 2.78
CA GLN A 104 -16.52 -20.31 3.02
C GLN A 104 -17.25 -20.99 1.86
N ASP A 105 -18.29 -20.37 1.30
CA ASP A 105 -19.10 -20.99 0.25
C ASP A 105 -18.50 -20.78 -1.15
N LYS A 106 -18.20 -19.52 -1.52
CA LYS A 106 -17.69 -19.18 -2.85
C LYS A 106 -16.17 -19.32 -3.00
N LYS A 107 -15.44 -19.52 -1.90
CA LYS A 107 -13.98 -19.78 -1.89
C LYS A 107 -13.17 -18.68 -2.60
N HIS A 108 -13.63 -17.44 -2.54
CA HIS A 108 -12.90 -16.28 -3.06
C HIS A 108 -11.67 -16.01 -2.20
N TYR A 109 -10.51 -15.81 -2.82
CA TYR A 109 -9.27 -15.43 -2.15
C TYR A 109 -8.55 -14.36 -2.97
N ARG A 110 -8.22 -13.22 -2.36
CA ARG A 110 -7.57 -12.07 -3.02
C ARG A 110 -8.29 -11.67 -4.31
N SER A 111 -9.62 -11.73 -4.28
CA SER A 111 -10.49 -11.50 -5.43
C SER A 111 -10.91 -10.05 -5.60
N GLY A 112 -10.66 -9.22 -4.59
CA GLY A 112 -11.08 -7.82 -4.54
C GLY A 112 -12.43 -7.64 -3.86
N ILE A 113 -13.33 -8.63 -3.97
CA ILE A 113 -14.60 -8.64 -3.22
C ILE A 113 -14.33 -8.82 -1.72
N ASP A 114 -13.45 -9.75 -1.38
CA ASP A 114 -13.01 -10.02 -0.02
C ASP A 114 -12.28 -8.83 0.61
N ASP A 115 -11.38 -8.19 -0.15
CA ASP A 115 -10.72 -6.97 0.27
C ASP A 115 -11.74 -5.84 0.53
N ALA A 116 -12.67 -5.61 -0.41
CA ALA A 116 -13.68 -4.55 -0.29
C ALA A 116 -14.58 -4.74 0.93
N LEU A 117 -15.06 -5.95 1.20
CA LEU A 117 -15.89 -6.24 2.37
C LEU A 117 -15.11 -6.17 3.68
N THR A 118 -13.82 -6.54 3.68
CA THR A 118 -12.94 -6.38 4.86
C THR A 118 -12.82 -4.90 5.24
N TRP A 119 -12.60 -4.03 4.25
CA TRP A 119 -12.53 -2.58 4.45
C TRP A 119 -13.88 -1.98 4.83
N ALA A 120 -14.97 -2.39 4.16
CA ALA A 120 -16.31 -1.88 4.45
C ALA A 120 -16.78 -2.26 5.85
N SER A 121 -16.56 -3.51 6.28
CA SER A 121 -16.91 -3.94 7.64
C SER A 121 -16.08 -3.21 8.69
N SER A 122 -14.75 -3.13 8.52
CA SER A 122 -13.87 -2.43 9.46
C SER A 122 -14.19 -0.95 9.56
N GLY A 123 -14.44 -0.28 8.42
CA GLY A 123 -14.81 1.12 8.37
C GLY A 123 -16.18 1.39 9.01
N ALA A 124 -17.16 0.51 8.78
CA ALA A 124 -18.47 0.62 9.41
C ALA A 124 -18.39 0.43 10.93
N LEU A 125 -17.65 -0.57 11.42
CA LEU A 125 -17.45 -0.79 12.85
C LEU A 125 -16.80 0.42 13.52
N LEU A 126 -15.76 0.98 12.91
CA LEU A 126 -15.09 2.18 13.41
C LEU A 126 -16.02 3.40 13.40
N THR A 127 -16.75 3.61 12.31
CA THR A 127 -17.68 4.75 12.16
C THR A 127 -18.81 4.66 13.20
N ALA A 128 -19.38 3.47 13.42
CA ALA A 128 -20.40 3.27 14.43
C ALA A 128 -19.89 3.66 15.82
N MET A 129 -18.66 3.28 16.16
CA MET A 129 -18.06 3.64 17.44
C MET A 129 -17.87 5.15 17.61
N ILE A 130 -17.40 5.83 16.55
CA ILE A 130 -17.25 7.29 16.55
C ILE A 130 -18.60 7.98 16.75
N VAL A 131 -19.66 7.48 16.11
CA VAL A 131 -21.02 8.02 16.26
C VAL A 131 -21.56 7.80 17.68
N PHE A 132 -21.35 6.63 18.28
CA PHE A 132 -21.80 6.35 19.66
C PHE A 132 -21.08 7.16 20.75
N THR A 133 -19.98 7.80 20.38
CA THR A 133 -19.16 8.60 21.30
C THR A 133 -19.27 10.08 20.98
N ASP A 134 -20.27 10.48 20.19
CA ASP A 134 -20.54 11.86 19.79
C ASP A 134 -19.30 12.56 19.22
N PHE A 135 -18.44 11.80 18.52
CA PHE A 135 -17.16 12.25 17.95
C PHE A 135 -16.12 12.72 18.99
N ASP A 136 -16.33 12.46 20.28
CA ASP A 136 -15.44 12.84 21.39
C ASP A 136 -14.54 11.67 21.81
N LEU A 137 -13.64 11.26 20.91
CA LEU A 137 -12.65 10.21 21.17
C LEU A 137 -11.24 10.77 21.22
N GLU A 138 -10.52 10.43 22.29
CA GLU A 138 -9.09 10.66 22.38
C GLU A 138 -8.35 9.93 21.24
N GLY A 139 -7.35 10.60 20.66
CA GLY A 139 -6.61 10.08 19.51
C GLY A 139 -5.88 8.77 19.82
N SER A 140 -5.38 8.61 21.04
CA SER A 140 -4.76 7.37 21.52
C SER A 140 -5.78 6.22 21.52
N PHE A 141 -6.95 6.41 22.12
CA PHE A 141 -8.01 5.40 22.15
C PHE A 141 -8.50 5.01 20.76
N LEU A 142 -8.73 5.99 19.87
CA LEU A 142 -9.11 5.74 18.48
C LEU A 142 -8.07 4.87 17.75
N CYS A 143 -6.78 5.19 17.89
CA CYS A 143 -5.70 4.38 17.31
C CYS A 143 -5.69 2.95 17.89
N GLY A 144 -5.96 2.79 19.19
CA GLY A 144 -6.05 1.49 19.84
C GLY A 144 -7.16 0.62 19.26
N VAL A 145 -8.33 1.21 19.03
CA VAL A 145 -9.47 0.53 18.39
C VAL A 145 -9.15 0.12 16.95
N ILE A 146 -8.60 1.05 16.15
CA ILE A 146 -8.20 0.76 14.76
C ILE A 146 -7.18 -0.38 14.75
N CYS A 147 -6.21 -0.37 15.66
CA CYS A 147 -5.21 -1.43 15.80
C CYS A 147 -5.84 -2.78 16.11
N ALA A 148 -6.80 -2.83 17.04
CA ALA A 148 -7.49 -4.07 17.41
C ALA A 148 -8.30 -4.64 16.22
N ILE A 149 -9.10 -3.82 15.54
CA ILE A 149 -9.90 -4.24 14.38
C ILE A 149 -8.99 -4.69 13.25
N ALA A 150 -7.99 -3.90 12.88
CA ALA A 150 -7.08 -4.21 11.79
C ALA A 150 -6.25 -5.47 12.08
N THR A 151 -5.80 -5.67 13.33
CA THR A 151 -5.11 -6.90 13.74
C THR A 151 -6.02 -8.11 13.61
N TRP A 152 -7.27 -8.02 14.06
CA TRP A 152 -8.24 -9.10 13.90
C TRP A 152 -8.45 -9.47 12.42
N MET A 153 -8.69 -8.48 11.56
CA MET A 153 -8.89 -8.70 10.13
C MET A 153 -7.64 -9.28 9.46
N THR A 154 -6.46 -8.81 9.84
CA THR A 154 -5.18 -9.37 9.37
C THR A 154 -5.05 -10.83 9.76
N LEU A 155 -5.32 -11.17 11.03
CA LEU A 155 -5.20 -12.54 11.51
C LEU A 155 -6.24 -13.48 10.89
N ARG A 156 -7.45 -12.97 10.59
CA ARG A 156 -8.54 -13.77 10.02
C ARG A 156 -8.39 -13.98 8.51
N PHE A 157 -8.05 -12.93 7.76
CA PHE A 157 -8.06 -12.92 6.29
C PHE A 157 -6.67 -12.81 5.65
N ALA A 158 -5.60 -12.66 6.43
CA ALA A 158 -4.24 -12.47 5.92
C ALA A 158 -4.12 -11.31 4.90
N ASP A 159 -4.89 -10.24 5.14
CA ASP A 159 -4.89 -9.04 4.29
C ASP A 159 -3.69 -8.13 4.62
N MET A 160 -2.95 -7.76 3.58
CA MET A 160 -1.71 -7.00 3.69
C MET A 160 -1.95 -5.53 4.06
N LEU A 161 -3.06 -4.94 3.63
CA LEU A 161 -3.35 -3.53 3.88
C LEU A 161 -3.90 -3.34 5.30
N MET A 162 -4.67 -4.29 5.82
CA MET A 162 -5.04 -4.38 7.22
C MET A 162 -3.82 -4.57 8.12
N ALA A 163 -2.82 -5.37 7.69
CA ALA A 163 -1.57 -5.51 8.43
C ALA A 163 -0.85 -4.15 8.55
N LEU A 164 -0.74 -3.43 7.43
CA LEU A 164 -0.16 -2.09 7.39
C LEU A 164 -0.93 -1.12 8.29
N THR A 165 -2.26 -1.18 8.26
CA THR A 165 -3.16 -0.34 9.08
C THR A 165 -3.00 -0.63 10.57
N ALA A 166 -2.87 -1.91 10.95
CA ALA A 166 -2.61 -2.33 12.32
C ALA A 166 -1.26 -1.79 12.81
N PHE A 167 -0.20 -1.87 12.00
CA PHE A 167 1.09 -1.32 12.38
C PHE A 167 1.08 0.21 12.46
N GLY A 168 0.50 0.88 11.47
CA GLY A 168 0.37 2.34 11.47
C GLY A 168 -0.41 2.87 12.68
N SER A 169 -1.53 2.22 13.01
CA SER A 169 -2.32 2.56 14.20
C SER A 169 -1.64 2.18 15.52
N ALA A 170 -0.84 1.12 15.57
CA ALA A 170 0.01 0.84 16.74
C ALA A 170 1.07 1.93 16.98
N ILE A 171 1.71 2.41 15.90
CA ILE A 171 2.64 3.54 15.99
C ILE A 171 1.89 4.83 16.38
N GLY A 172 0.71 5.08 15.79
CA GLY A 172 -0.15 6.20 16.14
C GLY A 172 -0.58 6.18 17.60
N PHE A 173 -0.96 5.00 18.12
CA PHE A 173 -1.30 4.80 19.53
C PHE A 173 -0.14 5.22 20.45
N ILE A 174 1.07 4.73 20.16
CA ILE A 174 2.27 5.07 20.93
C ILE A 174 2.56 6.57 20.84
N PHE A 175 2.42 7.15 19.65
CA PHE A 175 2.63 8.57 19.41
C PHE A 175 1.67 9.43 20.24
N PHE A 176 0.35 9.26 20.07
CA PHE A 176 -0.66 10.05 20.79
C PHE A 176 -0.63 9.84 22.30
N ALA A 177 -0.53 8.59 22.76
CA ALA A 177 -0.38 8.30 24.19
C ALA A 177 0.87 8.95 24.78
N GLY A 178 1.96 9.04 24.00
CA GLY A 178 3.19 9.71 24.41
C GLY A 178 3.03 11.21 24.70
N PHE A 179 2.16 11.91 23.96
CA PHE A 179 1.87 13.33 24.20
C PHE A 179 1.01 13.55 25.44
N GLU A 180 0.10 12.62 25.73
CA GLU A 180 -0.80 12.70 26.89
C GLU A 180 -0.03 12.50 28.22
N VAL A 181 1.05 11.71 28.22
CA VAL A 181 1.79 11.36 29.44
C VAL A 181 2.63 12.52 29.99
N SER A 182 3.49 13.13 29.17
CA SER A 182 4.29 14.30 29.60
C SER A 182 4.99 15.04 28.44
N PRO A 183 5.34 16.33 28.62
CA PRO A 183 6.13 17.08 27.64
C PRO A 183 7.52 16.48 27.37
N ILE A 184 8.14 15.83 28.36
CA ILE A 184 9.45 15.18 28.22
C ILE A 184 9.31 13.92 27.34
N ALA A 185 8.22 13.17 27.51
CA ALA A 185 7.94 12.02 26.66
C ALA A 185 7.76 12.46 25.20
N ALA A 186 7.05 13.57 24.96
CA ALA A 186 6.89 14.14 23.62
C ALA A 186 8.24 14.43 22.91
N ASP A 187 9.24 14.94 23.63
CA ASP A 187 10.58 15.21 23.07
C ASP A 187 11.39 13.93 22.77
N LEU A 188 11.11 12.84 23.49
CA LEU A 188 11.74 11.55 23.28
C LEU A 188 11.01 10.66 22.25
N MET A 189 9.84 11.10 21.76
CA MET A 189 9.01 10.32 20.82
C MET A 189 9.76 9.84 19.58
N PRO A 190 10.59 10.66 18.90
CA PRO A 190 11.36 10.19 17.76
C PRO A 190 12.21 8.95 18.09
N PHE A 191 12.88 8.94 19.24
CA PHE A 191 13.72 7.83 19.68
C PHE A 191 12.91 6.60 20.08
N ILE A 192 11.77 6.81 20.75
CA ILE A 192 10.85 5.72 21.13
C ILE A 192 10.30 5.04 19.87
N ILE A 193 9.83 5.81 18.89
CA ILE A 193 9.31 5.26 17.63
C ILE A 193 10.42 4.57 16.84
N MET A 194 11.64 5.12 16.81
CA MET A 194 12.79 4.44 16.20
C MET A 194 13.06 3.09 16.85
N LEU A 195 13.07 3.02 18.19
CA LEU A 195 13.33 1.79 18.93
C LEU A 195 12.23 0.75 18.70
N VAL A 196 10.96 1.16 18.77
CA VAL A 196 9.80 0.31 18.50
C VAL A 196 9.85 -0.20 17.07
N SER A 197 10.14 0.67 16.09
CA SER A 197 10.24 0.30 14.68
C SER A 197 11.39 -0.67 14.42
N LEU A 198 12.53 -0.48 15.09
CA LEU A 198 13.66 -1.42 15.01
C LEU A 198 13.30 -2.79 15.60
N GLY A 199 12.63 -2.80 16.76
CA GLY A 199 12.13 -4.01 17.41
C GLY A 199 11.12 -4.75 16.54
N ALA A 200 10.16 -4.02 15.96
CA ALA A 200 9.16 -4.54 15.05
C ALA A 200 9.81 -5.13 13.79
N TYR A 201 10.76 -4.41 13.19
CA TYR A 201 11.53 -4.90 12.04
C TYR A 201 12.24 -6.23 12.34
N VAL A 202 12.94 -6.33 13.49
CA VAL A 202 13.63 -7.56 13.89
C VAL A 202 12.63 -8.69 14.13
N LEU A 203 11.49 -8.39 14.76
CA LEU A 203 10.42 -9.35 15.02
C LEU A 203 9.84 -9.89 13.70
N PHE A 204 9.36 -9.03 12.82
CA PHE A 204 8.73 -9.43 11.55
C PHE A 204 9.70 -10.19 10.64
N SER A 205 10.96 -9.74 10.57
CA SER A 205 12.01 -10.45 9.82
C SER A 205 12.25 -11.87 10.36
N ARG A 206 12.16 -12.07 11.69
CA ARG A 206 12.30 -13.39 12.31
C ARG A 206 11.07 -14.28 12.14
N LEU A 207 9.88 -13.68 12.08
CA LEU A 207 8.63 -14.41 11.89
C LEU A 207 8.46 -14.88 10.44
N SER A 208 8.88 -14.06 9.47
CA SER A 208 8.79 -14.39 8.04
C SER A 208 9.56 -15.68 7.69
N GLY A 209 10.69 -15.94 8.35
CA GLY A 209 11.47 -17.16 8.15
C GLY A 209 10.93 -18.44 8.83
N LYS A 210 9.71 -18.44 9.40
CA LYS A 210 9.14 -19.62 10.06
C LYS A 210 7.95 -20.17 9.29
N GLU A 211 8.00 -21.48 9.00
CA GLU A 211 6.93 -22.25 8.32
C GLU A 211 5.52 -22.00 8.90
N GLN A 212 5.40 -21.88 10.22
CA GLN A 212 4.11 -21.62 10.88
C GLN A 212 3.42 -20.32 10.43
N PHE A 213 4.17 -19.37 9.87
CA PHE A 213 3.65 -18.08 9.37
C PHE A 213 3.66 -17.97 7.85
N ARG A 214 3.89 -19.07 7.11
CA ARG A 214 3.95 -19.06 5.63
C ARG A 214 2.75 -18.38 4.95
N HIS A 215 1.55 -18.52 5.51
CA HIS A 215 0.33 -17.90 4.97
C HIS A 215 0.24 -16.38 5.21
N TYR A 216 1.12 -15.83 6.05
CA TYR A 216 1.22 -14.41 6.38
C TYR A 216 2.51 -13.77 5.82
N GLU A 217 3.26 -14.47 4.96
CA GLU A 217 4.54 -13.99 4.42
C GLU A 217 4.39 -12.59 3.78
N ALA A 218 3.40 -12.41 2.90
CA ALA A 218 3.11 -11.11 2.30
C ALA A 218 2.77 -10.00 3.33
N CYS A 219 2.04 -10.35 4.40
CA CYS A 219 1.76 -9.40 5.48
C CYS A 219 3.05 -9.02 6.21
N LEU A 220 3.90 -9.99 6.53
CA LEU A 220 5.16 -9.79 7.23
C LEU A 220 6.16 -9.00 6.39
N ASP A 221 6.18 -9.15 5.08
CA ASP A 221 7.02 -8.37 4.17
C ASP A 221 6.61 -6.90 4.13
N VAL A 222 5.30 -6.62 4.04
CA VAL A 222 4.75 -5.25 4.12
C VAL A 222 5.04 -4.63 5.48
N LEU A 223 4.83 -5.38 6.57
CA LEU A 223 5.14 -4.94 7.93
C LEU A 223 6.63 -4.66 8.13
N THR A 224 7.51 -5.49 7.57
CA THR A 224 8.96 -5.31 7.60
C THR A 224 9.35 -4.03 6.85
N THR A 225 8.74 -3.80 5.68
CA THR A 225 8.95 -2.59 4.87
C THR A 225 8.47 -1.34 5.62
N ALA A 226 7.26 -1.39 6.19
CA ALA A 226 6.68 -0.30 6.96
C ALA A 226 7.55 0.03 8.19
N ALA A 227 8.04 -0.98 8.92
CA ALA A 227 8.91 -0.77 10.06
C ALA A 227 10.24 -0.07 9.68
N LEU A 228 10.84 -0.42 8.54
CA LEU A 228 12.05 0.27 8.04
C LEU A 228 11.76 1.72 7.63
N ILE A 229 10.62 1.96 6.96
CA ILE A 229 10.21 3.32 6.58
C ILE A 229 9.94 4.17 7.83
N THR A 230 9.18 3.65 8.80
CA THR A 230 8.88 4.36 10.06
C THR A 230 10.15 4.62 10.87
N LEU A 231 11.10 3.68 10.91
CA LEU A 231 12.40 3.89 11.56
C LEU A 231 13.15 5.07 10.92
N TYR A 232 13.19 5.14 9.60
CA TYR A 232 13.80 6.26 8.90
C TYR A 232 13.05 7.56 9.16
N MET A 233 11.72 7.57 9.05
CA MET A 233 10.89 8.75 9.27
C MET A 233 11.10 9.31 10.69
N ALA A 234 11.10 8.45 11.71
CA ALA A 234 11.32 8.89 13.08
C ALA A 234 12.74 9.43 13.34
N GLY A 235 13.74 8.98 12.58
CA GLY A 235 15.10 9.51 12.64
C GLY A 235 15.38 10.67 11.66
N ASN A 236 14.47 10.98 10.76
CA ASN A 236 14.70 11.96 9.69
C ASN A 236 14.51 13.39 10.21
N TYR A 237 15.47 14.26 9.91
CA TYR A 237 15.48 15.65 10.39
C TYR A 237 14.24 16.43 9.93
N PHE A 238 13.84 16.28 8.66
CA PHE A 238 12.66 16.94 8.12
C PHE A 238 11.40 16.53 8.89
N VAL A 239 11.18 15.23 9.04
CA VAL A 239 9.98 14.71 9.72
C VAL A 239 9.92 15.19 11.17
N VAL A 240 11.01 15.05 11.92
CA VAL A 240 11.03 15.46 13.34
C VAL A 240 10.77 16.96 13.50
N ARG A 241 11.35 17.80 12.62
CA ARG A 241 11.13 19.25 12.67
C ARG A 241 9.71 19.64 12.26
N GLU A 242 9.18 19.15 11.14
CA GLU A 242 7.84 19.55 10.70
C GLU A 242 6.76 19.03 11.65
N VAL A 243 6.85 17.77 12.06
CA VAL A 243 5.88 17.19 13.01
C VAL A 243 5.96 17.92 14.35
N GLY A 244 7.16 18.24 14.83
CA GLY A 244 7.34 19.04 16.05
C GLY A 244 6.79 20.47 15.91
N ALA A 245 6.94 21.11 14.75
CA ALA A 245 6.41 22.44 14.50
C ALA A 245 4.88 22.44 14.47
N GLU A 246 4.26 21.52 13.72
CA GLU A 246 2.82 21.44 13.55
C GLU A 246 2.10 20.94 14.81
N MET A 247 2.62 19.90 15.47
CA MET A 247 1.93 19.26 16.60
C MET A 247 2.31 19.86 17.96
N LEU A 248 3.52 20.39 18.12
CA LEU A 248 4.00 20.96 19.39
C LEU A 248 4.22 22.47 19.36
N GLY A 249 4.02 23.14 18.22
CA GLY A 249 4.32 24.56 18.06
C GLY A 249 5.83 24.87 18.14
N LYS A 250 6.70 23.86 18.04
CA LYS A 250 8.16 24.00 18.16
C LYS A 250 8.77 24.41 16.83
N THR A 251 8.70 25.70 16.51
CA THR A 251 9.20 26.28 15.25
C THR A 251 10.72 26.54 15.25
N GLY A 252 11.38 26.43 16.40
CA GLY A 252 12.82 26.59 16.54
C GLY A 252 13.62 25.39 15.99
N PRO A 253 14.97 25.49 15.99
CA PRO A 253 15.81 24.38 15.58
C PRO A 253 15.56 23.15 16.47
N VAL A 254 15.54 21.96 15.86
CA VAL A 254 15.34 20.70 16.58
C VAL A 254 16.45 20.52 17.62
N PRO A 255 16.12 20.26 18.90
CA PRO A 255 17.10 19.90 19.90
C PRO A 255 17.95 18.71 19.42
N ILE A 256 19.28 18.84 19.47
CA ILE A 256 20.20 17.79 19.00
C ILE A 256 19.99 17.49 17.49
N GLY A 257 19.58 18.48 16.70
CA GLY A 257 19.31 18.36 15.26
C GLY A 257 20.42 17.72 14.43
N TRP A 258 21.68 17.91 14.83
CA TRP A 258 22.84 17.27 14.18
C TRP A 258 22.73 15.73 14.16
N LEU A 259 22.14 15.12 15.20
CA LEU A 259 21.95 13.68 15.29
C LEU A 259 20.91 13.18 14.27
N PHE A 260 19.80 13.90 14.13
CA PHE A 260 18.77 13.58 13.13
C PHE A 260 19.28 13.77 11.70
N TRP A 261 20.20 14.72 11.47
CA TRP A 261 20.93 14.80 10.21
C TRP A 261 21.79 13.56 9.96
N ILE A 262 22.54 13.10 10.97
CA ILE A 262 23.30 11.84 10.85
C ILE A 262 22.38 10.68 10.50
N PHE A 263 21.25 10.52 11.20
CA PHE A 263 20.28 9.46 10.91
C PHE A 263 19.71 9.58 9.49
N THR A 264 19.37 10.80 9.05
CA THR A 264 18.92 11.07 7.68
C THR A 264 19.91 10.56 6.64
N PHE A 265 21.21 10.83 6.81
CA PHE A 265 22.23 10.41 5.85
C PHE A 265 22.69 8.97 5.99
N VAL A 266 22.69 8.41 7.20
CA VAL A 266 23.31 7.10 7.49
C VAL A 266 22.34 5.94 7.32
N ILE A 267 21.06 6.10 7.70
CA ILE A 267 20.10 4.99 7.68
C ILE A 267 19.92 4.41 6.27
N PRO A 268 19.70 5.19 5.19
CA PRO A 268 19.47 4.62 3.86
C PRO A 268 20.69 3.88 3.28
N PRO A 269 21.93 4.41 3.34
CA PRO A 269 23.12 3.64 2.96
C PRO A 269 23.32 2.37 3.79
N VAL A 270 23.00 2.39 5.09
CA VAL A 270 23.05 1.19 5.94
C VAL A 270 22.06 0.13 5.45
N TYR A 271 20.85 0.51 5.06
CA TYR A 271 19.87 -0.41 4.47
C TYR A 271 20.37 -1.00 3.16
N ILE A 272 20.93 -0.19 2.27
CA ILE A 272 21.52 -0.66 1.01
C ILE A 272 22.67 -1.63 1.28
N TYR A 273 23.60 -1.27 2.17
CA TYR A 273 24.74 -2.10 2.52
C TYR A 273 24.31 -3.48 3.04
N PHE A 274 23.37 -3.53 3.99
CA PHE A 274 22.86 -4.79 4.50
C PHE A 274 21.97 -5.54 3.49
N GLY A 275 21.24 -4.82 2.64
CA GLY A 275 20.47 -5.38 1.54
C GLY A 275 21.36 -6.11 0.54
N ILE A 276 22.48 -5.51 0.15
CA ILE A 276 23.49 -6.14 -0.73
C ILE A 276 24.13 -7.34 -0.03
N ARG A 277 24.61 -7.15 1.21
CA ARG A 277 25.38 -8.19 1.92
C ARG A 277 24.54 -9.43 2.28
N ARG A 278 23.25 -9.24 2.61
CA ARG A 278 22.33 -10.32 2.95
C ARG A 278 21.42 -10.75 1.79
N LYS A 279 21.57 -10.15 0.61
CA LYS A 279 20.71 -10.37 -0.57
C LYS A 279 19.22 -10.19 -0.26
N ASP A 280 18.91 -9.22 0.60
CA ASP A 280 17.57 -8.91 1.06
C ASP A 280 16.97 -7.82 0.17
N ARG A 281 15.98 -8.21 -0.64
CA ARG A 281 15.33 -7.32 -1.62
C ARG A 281 14.61 -6.16 -0.94
N ILE A 282 13.98 -6.39 0.22
CA ILE A 282 13.21 -5.38 0.94
C ILE A 282 14.14 -4.26 1.39
N ARG A 283 15.23 -4.59 2.11
CA ARG A 283 16.20 -3.58 2.57
C ARG A 283 16.80 -2.79 1.41
N LEU A 284 17.14 -3.48 0.31
CA LEU A 284 17.76 -2.85 -0.85
C LEU A 284 16.79 -1.86 -1.52
N ARG A 285 15.56 -2.28 -1.83
CA ARG A 285 14.54 -1.43 -2.47
C ARG A 285 14.17 -0.25 -1.57
N THR A 286 13.92 -0.50 -0.28
CA THR A 286 13.60 0.57 0.68
C THR A 286 14.75 1.56 0.80
N GLY A 287 15.99 1.09 0.96
CA GLY A 287 17.17 1.96 1.04
C GLY A 287 17.36 2.85 -0.18
N LEU A 288 17.14 2.31 -1.39
CA LEU A 288 17.21 3.08 -2.64
C LEU A 288 16.12 4.16 -2.72
N ILE A 289 14.88 3.85 -2.34
CA ILE A 289 13.79 4.85 -2.28
C ILE A 289 14.15 5.95 -1.28
N LEU A 290 14.68 5.58 -0.12
CA LEU A 290 15.05 6.53 0.93
C LEU A 290 16.25 7.41 0.57
N LEU A 291 17.13 7.01 -0.35
CA LEU A 291 18.14 7.94 -0.91
C LEU A 291 17.47 9.14 -1.61
N GLY A 292 16.36 8.92 -2.31
CA GLY A 292 15.56 10.01 -2.87
C GLY A 292 15.03 10.95 -1.78
N MET A 293 14.61 10.38 -0.64
CA MET A 293 14.17 11.17 0.52
C MET A 293 15.29 11.99 1.15
N ILE A 294 16.54 11.52 1.14
CA ILE A 294 17.69 12.34 1.56
C ILE A 294 17.80 13.58 0.69
N VAL A 295 17.76 13.42 -0.64
CA VAL A 295 17.86 14.53 -1.58
C VAL A 295 16.73 15.54 -1.35
N PHE A 296 15.51 15.06 -1.13
CA PHE A 296 14.36 15.89 -0.77
C PHE A 296 14.61 16.69 0.51
N THR A 297 15.02 16.02 1.60
CA THR A 297 15.30 16.68 2.89
C THR A 297 16.41 17.73 2.77
N VAL A 298 17.54 17.40 2.14
CA VAL A 298 18.65 18.34 1.96
C VAL A 298 18.21 19.57 1.17
N ARG A 299 17.50 19.35 0.06
CA ARG A 299 17.03 20.43 -0.80
C ARG A 299 16.06 21.37 -0.08
N TYR A 300 15.19 20.80 0.75
CA TYR A 300 14.21 21.57 1.51
C TYR A 300 14.89 22.57 2.47
N TYR A 301 15.98 22.17 3.13
CA TYR A 301 16.72 23.06 4.06
C TYR A 301 17.85 23.85 3.40
N HIS A 302 18.39 23.37 2.29
CA HIS A 302 19.49 23.97 1.57
C HIS A 302 19.13 24.12 0.09
N SER A 303 18.68 25.32 -0.28
CA SER A 303 18.45 25.67 -1.69
C SER A 303 19.79 25.93 -2.39
N LEU A 304 20.52 24.85 -2.67
CA LEU A 304 21.85 24.91 -3.29
C LEU A 304 21.78 25.31 -4.78
N MET A 305 20.69 25.02 -5.47
CA MET A 305 20.54 25.26 -6.91
C MET A 305 19.08 25.28 -7.39
N PRO A 306 18.78 25.88 -8.57
CA PRO A 306 17.46 25.87 -9.18
C PRO A 306 16.89 24.47 -9.41
N ILE A 307 15.55 24.34 -9.34
CA ILE A 307 14.87 23.04 -9.44
C ILE A 307 15.11 22.30 -10.73
N GLU A 308 15.08 23.02 -11.84
CA GLU A 308 15.36 22.49 -13.17
C GLU A 308 16.75 21.86 -13.22
N THR A 309 17.78 22.59 -12.77
CA THR A 309 19.17 22.11 -12.80
C THR A 309 19.38 20.88 -11.92
N ALA A 310 18.81 20.85 -10.72
CA ALA A 310 18.90 19.72 -9.81
C ALA A 310 18.21 18.47 -10.37
N MET A 311 17.04 18.63 -11.00
CA MET A 311 16.31 17.51 -11.60
C MET A 311 17.03 16.93 -12.82
N VAL A 312 17.58 17.79 -13.69
CA VAL A 312 18.34 17.35 -14.88
C VAL A 312 19.62 16.63 -14.46
N LEU A 313 20.39 17.20 -13.52
CA LEU A 313 21.62 16.57 -13.04
C LEU A 313 21.33 15.29 -12.26
N GLY A 314 20.32 15.27 -11.40
CA GLY A 314 19.89 14.07 -10.68
C GLY A 314 19.50 12.95 -11.62
N GLY A 315 18.69 13.26 -12.65
CA GLY A 315 18.31 12.30 -13.69
C GLY A 315 19.52 11.78 -14.47
N ALA A 316 20.42 12.65 -14.89
CA ALA A 316 21.64 12.26 -15.60
C ALA A 316 22.53 11.32 -14.75
N VAL A 317 22.72 11.64 -13.46
CA VAL A 317 23.47 10.79 -12.53
C VAL A 317 22.81 9.43 -12.37
N LEU A 318 21.47 9.37 -12.22
CA LEU A 318 20.74 8.11 -12.11
C LEU A 318 20.84 7.27 -13.39
N ILE A 319 20.77 7.89 -14.57
CA ILE A 319 20.94 7.19 -15.85
C ILE A 319 22.35 6.60 -15.98
N VAL A 320 23.38 7.39 -15.66
CA VAL A 320 24.78 6.93 -15.71
C VAL A 320 25.01 5.81 -14.69
N ALA A 321 24.48 5.96 -13.47
CA ALA A 321 24.57 4.94 -12.43
C ALA A 321 23.87 3.64 -12.85
N ALA A 322 22.65 3.74 -13.40
CA ALA A 322 21.91 2.59 -13.92
C ALA A 322 22.69 1.90 -15.04
N TRP A 323 23.19 2.67 -16.03
CA TRP A 323 24.02 2.12 -17.12
C TRP A 323 25.27 1.41 -16.59
N ALA A 324 25.96 1.99 -15.61
CA ALA A 324 27.14 1.40 -15.01
C ALA A 324 26.83 0.09 -14.27
N VAL A 325 25.74 0.06 -13.50
CA VAL A 325 25.27 -1.15 -12.79
C VAL A 325 24.87 -2.24 -13.77
N ILE A 326 24.11 -1.90 -14.82
CA ILE A 326 23.71 -2.84 -15.88
C ILE A 326 24.96 -3.44 -16.52
N ARG A 327 25.91 -2.59 -16.94
CA ARG A 327 27.16 -3.04 -17.57
C ARG A 327 27.98 -3.92 -16.64
N TYR A 328 28.02 -3.61 -15.35
CA TYR A 328 28.73 -4.37 -14.33
C TYR A 328 28.09 -5.75 -14.07
N LEU A 329 26.75 -5.83 -14.06
CA LEU A 329 25.98 -7.05 -13.77
C LEU A 329 25.61 -7.87 -15.03
N LYS A 330 26.04 -7.45 -16.23
CA LYS A 330 25.93 -8.27 -17.45
C LYS A 330 26.58 -9.65 -17.31
N GLN A 331 27.64 -9.73 -16.51
CA GLN A 331 28.17 -11.00 -16.05
C GLN A 331 27.70 -11.21 -14.60
N PRO A 332 27.12 -12.37 -14.27
CA PRO A 332 26.69 -12.65 -12.90
C PRO A 332 27.86 -12.51 -11.93
N ARG A 333 27.71 -11.65 -10.92
CA ARG A 333 28.76 -11.37 -9.92
C ARG A 333 28.18 -11.41 -8.53
N TYR A 334 28.80 -12.17 -7.64
CA TYR A 334 28.38 -12.29 -6.22
C TYR A 334 26.90 -12.69 -6.03
N GLY A 335 26.30 -13.34 -7.03
CA GLY A 335 24.88 -13.74 -7.04
C GLY A 335 23.91 -12.62 -7.41
N PHE A 336 24.38 -11.53 -8.00
CA PHE A 336 23.56 -10.53 -8.68
C PHE A 336 23.73 -10.66 -10.20
N THR A 337 22.64 -10.50 -10.94
CA THR A 337 22.61 -10.51 -12.41
C THR A 337 21.70 -9.39 -12.91
N TYR A 338 21.97 -8.90 -14.13
CA TYR A 338 21.06 -8.00 -14.84
C TYR A 338 19.90 -8.74 -15.50
N GLU A 339 20.06 -10.04 -15.76
CA GLU A 339 19.05 -10.85 -16.43
C GLU A 339 17.72 -10.78 -15.67
N ALA A 340 16.68 -10.35 -16.38
CA ALA A 340 15.38 -10.11 -15.80
C ALA A 340 14.70 -11.44 -15.46
N ASP A 341 14.12 -11.53 -14.28
CA ASP A 341 13.21 -12.63 -13.95
C ASP A 341 11.88 -12.35 -14.67
N GLU A 342 11.70 -12.90 -15.87
CA GLU A 342 10.51 -12.67 -16.72
C GLU A 342 9.22 -13.27 -16.14
N SER A 343 9.31 -14.03 -15.04
CA SER A 343 8.25 -14.93 -14.59
C SER A 343 7.33 -14.38 -13.49
N GLY A 344 7.54 -13.14 -13.01
CA GLY A 344 6.85 -12.60 -11.84
C GLY A 344 5.65 -11.69 -12.13
N GLU A 345 4.62 -11.76 -11.29
CA GLU A 345 3.62 -10.67 -11.14
C GLU A 345 4.31 -9.31 -10.89
N GLU A 346 5.47 -9.29 -10.22
CA GLU A 346 6.28 -8.08 -10.01
C GLU A 346 6.67 -7.39 -11.34
N MET A 347 7.03 -8.15 -12.38
CA MET A 347 7.37 -7.58 -13.70
C MET A 347 6.12 -7.01 -14.39
N THR A 348 4.97 -7.65 -14.19
CA THR A 348 3.68 -7.15 -14.68
C THR A 348 3.29 -5.85 -13.98
N GLY A 349 3.50 -5.76 -12.67
CA GLY A 349 3.30 -4.54 -11.89
C GLY A 349 4.25 -3.41 -12.27
N LEU A 350 5.52 -3.71 -12.53
CA LEU A 350 6.50 -2.71 -13.00
C LEU A 350 6.13 -2.15 -14.38
N LYS A 351 5.75 -3.02 -15.32
CA LYS A 351 5.27 -2.64 -16.65
C LYS A 351 3.98 -1.82 -16.58
N ALA A 352 3.09 -2.14 -15.65
CA ALA A 352 1.87 -1.36 -15.41
C ALA A 352 2.19 0.02 -14.82
N ALA A 353 3.10 0.11 -13.84
CA ALA A 353 3.56 1.38 -13.28
C ALA A 353 4.24 2.26 -14.34
N GLU A 354 5.09 1.66 -15.18
CA GLU A 354 5.70 2.33 -16.33
C GLU A 354 4.64 2.87 -17.29
N ALA A 355 3.64 2.05 -17.64
CA ALA A 355 2.53 2.46 -18.51
C ALA A 355 1.71 3.62 -17.92
N ILE A 356 1.48 3.65 -16.60
CA ILE A 356 0.80 4.75 -15.91
C ILE A 356 1.65 6.03 -15.97
N ILE A 357 2.95 5.94 -15.71
CA ILE A 357 3.86 7.10 -15.78
C ILE A 357 3.90 7.65 -17.21
N ILE A 358 4.00 6.78 -18.22
CA ILE A 358 3.94 7.15 -19.64
C ILE A 358 2.59 7.82 -19.94
N ALA A 359 1.46 7.25 -19.51
CA ALA A 359 0.14 7.83 -19.73
C ALA A 359 -0.04 9.20 -19.04
N GLN A 360 0.56 9.41 -17.87
CA GLN A 360 0.47 10.69 -17.15
C GLN A 360 1.40 11.77 -17.73
N THR A 361 2.57 11.36 -18.23
CA THR A 361 3.57 12.30 -18.81
C THR A 361 3.26 12.64 -20.27
N PHE A 362 2.69 11.71 -21.03
CA PHE A 362 2.16 11.97 -22.36
C PHE A 362 0.69 12.41 -22.27
N HIS A 363 0.49 13.68 -21.95
CA HIS A 363 -0.77 14.32 -22.35
C HIS A 363 -0.88 14.17 -23.87
N LYS A 364 -1.95 13.52 -24.36
CA LYS A 364 -2.32 13.61 -25.79
C LYS A 364 -2.38 15.09 -26.12
N THR A 365 -1.43 15.58 -26.91
CA THR A 365 -1.58 16.84 -27.62
C THR A 365 -2.91 16.74 -28.36
N PRO A 366 -3.83 17.71 -28.23
CA PRO A 366 -5.05 17.70 -29.02
C PRO A 366 -4.63 17.53 -30.48
N GLN A 367 -5.01 16.40 -31.06
CA GLN A 367 -4.84 16.20 -32.49
C GLN A 367 -5.65 17.34 -33.13
N PRO A 368 -5.05 18.17 -34.01
CA PRO A 368 -5.82 19.19 -34.68
C PRO A 368 -6.95 18.45 -35.42
N ASP A 369 -8.19 18.82 -35.13
CA ASP A 369 -9.33 18.35 -35.90
C ASP A 369 -9.04 18.63 -37.38
N ASP A 370 -8.98 17.58 -38.19
CA ASP A 370 -8.91 17.64 -39.66
C ASP A 370 -10.18 18.25 -40.29
N SER A 371 -10.98 18.96 -39.50
CA SER A 371 -12.26 19.57 -39.86
C SER A 371 -12.26 21.10 -39.82
N PHE A 372 -11.10 21.76 -39.75
CA PHE A 372 -11.02 23.21 -39.98
C PHE A 372 -11.08 23.55 -41.48
N LYS A 373 -12.27 23.38 -42.07
CA LYS A 373 -12.58 23.90 -43.41
C LYS A 373 -12.70 25.42 -43.32
N PHE A 374 -11.82 26.14 -44.00
CA PHE A 374 -11.99 27.58 -44.24
C PHE A 374 -13.37 27.81 -44.88
N GLY A 375 -14.25 28.45 -44.13
CA GLY A 375 -15.63 28.74 -44.52
C GLY A 375 -15.67 29.66 -45.73
N GLY A 376 -15.90 29.07 -46.90
CA GLY A 376 -16.37 29.77 -48.08
C GLY A 376 -17.78 30.25 -47.83
N GLY A 377 -17.95 31.56 -47.66
CA GLY A 377 -19.26 32.16 -47.48
C GLY A 377 -20.12 32.01 -48.73
N THR A 378 -21.36 31.57 -48.53
CA THR A 378 -22.49 31.88 -49.41
C THR A 378 -23.72 32.07 -48.53
N GLY A 379 -24.08 33.34 -48.31
CA GLY A 379 -25.36 33.70 -47.72
C GLY A 379 -26.53 33.29 -48.63
N GLY A 380 -27.64 32.92 -48.00
CA GLY A 380 -28.89 32.47 -48.60
C GLY A 380 -29.46 31.36 -47.72
N GLY A 381 -30.32 31.60 -46.74
CA GLY A 381 -31.54 32.38 -46.85
C GLY A 381 -32.67 31.48 -47.32
N GLY A 382 -33.27 30.70 -46.40
CA GLY A 382 -34.64 30.21 -46.50
C GLY A 382 -34.88 28.81 -47.08
N GLY A 383 -35.24 27.87 -46.19
CA GLY A 383 -36.47 27.08 -46.35
C GLY A 383 -36.41 25.71 -47.05
N ALA A 384 -37.03 24.74 -46.36
CA ALA A 384 -37.70 23.52 -46.86
C ALA A 384 -36.87 22.27 -47.26
N THR A 385 -36.83 21.32 -46.31
CA THR A 385 -37.17 19.87 -46.41
C THR A 385 -37.15 19.13 -47.76
N GLY A 386 -36.60 17.91 -47.73
CA GLY A 386 -37.03 16.80 -48.61
C GLY A 386 -36.05 15.62 -48.69
N ASP A 387 -36.39 14.50 -48.03
CA ASP A 387 -35.77 13.18 -48.13
C ASP A 387 -35.81 12.59 -49.54
N TYR A 388 -34.72 11.94 -49.99
CA TYR A 388 -34.70 10.69 -50.79
C TYR A 388 -33.42 9.90 -50.51
#